data_AF-A0A924FU79-F1
#
_entry.id   AF-A0A924FU79-F1
#
_cell.length_a   1.000
_cell.length_b   1.000
_cell.length_c   1.000
_cell.angle_alpha   90.00
_cell.angle_beta   90.00
_cell.angle_gamma   90.00
#
_symmetry.space_group_name_H-M   'P 1'
#
loop_
_entity.id
_entity.type
_entity.pdbx_description
1 polymer ?
#
loop_
_entity_poly.entity_id
_entity_poly.type
_entity_poly.pdbx_seq_one_letter_code
_entity_poly.pdbx_strand_id
1 'polypeptide(L)'
;MTSNRPLNELDASELARRLQRRDITAEEVVRACLARIEEREPAVQAWTHLAPDAALAQARELDRGALRGPLHGMPIGVKDLFDTVDMPTCYGSPIYAGHQPAADAAAVALCRAVGGIVLGKTVTTEFATFHPGKTHNPHRAGHTPGGSSSGSAGAVADCMGPLAFGTQTAASVIRPAAFCGIVGFKPSYGSSSR
;
A
#
# COMPACT_ATOMS: atom_id res chain seq x y z
N MET A 1 26.18 -2.75 -17.67
CA MET A 1 26.00 -1.58 -16.78
C MET A 1 24.72 -1.81 -15.97
N THR A 2 24.82 -2.37 -14.78
CA THR A 2 23.67 -2.43 -13.87
C THR A 2 23.40 -1.02 -13.38
N SER A 3 22.44 -0.35 -14.03
CA SER A 3 21.87 0.89 -13.52
C SER A 3 21.44 0.66 -12.06
N ASN A 4 21.98 1.46 -11.14
CA ASN A 4 21.67 1.37 -9.71
C ASN A 4 20.29 1.98 -9.47
N ARG A 5 19.23 1.25 -9.86
CA ARG A 5 17.84 1.69 -9.67
C ARG A 5 17.55 1.90 -8.17
N PRO A 6 16.85 2.99 -7.79
CA PRO A 6 16.37 3.18 -6.42
C PRO A 6 15.58 1.97 -5.91
N LEU A 7 15.67 1.68 -4.61
CA LEU A 7 15.03 0.48 -4.04
C LEU A 7 13.51 0.47 -4.22
N ASN A 8 12.87 1.64 -4.14
CA ASN A 8 11.42 1.78 -4.32
C ASN A 8 10.95 1.58 -5.78
N GLU A 9 11.88 1.55 -6.76
CA GLU A 9 11.59 1.25 -8.17
C GLU A 9 11.83 -0.21 -8.55
N LEU A 10 12.32 -1.03 -7.61
CA LEU A 10 12.46 -2.47 -7.81
C LEU A 10 11.09 -3.14 -7.71
N ASP A 11 10.87 -4.18 -8.52
CA ASP A 11 9.65 -4.97 -8.40
C ASP A 11 9.60 -5.74 -7.07
N ALA A 12 8.39 -6.08 -6.63
CA ALA A 12 8.17 -6.73 -5.34
C ALA A 12 8.87 -8.10 -5.23
N SER A 13 9.05 -8.83 -6.34
CA SER A 13 9.71 -10.13 -6.31
C SER A 13 11.21 -10.00 -6.11
N GLU A 14 11.82 -9.00 -6.72
CA GLU A 14 13.23 -8.67 -6.53
C GLU A 14 13.51 -8.15 -5.13
N LEU A 15 12.68 -7.22 -4.63
CA LEU A 15 12.76 -6.77 -3.24
C LEU A 15 12.64 -7.93 -2.26
N ALA A 16 11.67 -8.83 -2.44
CA ALA A 16 11.49 -10.00 -1.59
C ALA A 16 12.75 -10.88 -1.61
N ARG A 17 13.32 -11.19 -2.77
CA ARG A 17 14.56 -11.99 -2.86
C ARG A 17 15.73 -11.33 -2.11
N ARG A 18 15.94 -10.02 -2.31
CA ARG A 18 17.05 -9.29 -1.68
C ARG A 18 16.88 -9.15 -0.16
N LEU A 19 15.65 -8.93 0.32
CA LEU A 19 15.31 -8.91 1.75
C LEU A 19 15.52 -10.28 2.39
N GLN A 20 15.08 -11.38 1.76
CA GLN A 20 15.31 -12.74 2.26
C GLN A 20 16.80 -13.07 2.37
N ARG A 21 17.60 -12.59 1.43
CA ARG A 21 19.07 -12.76 1.41
C ARG A 21 19.80 -11.77 2.32
N ARG A 22 19.12 -10.75 2.85
CA ARG A 22 19.70 -9.63 3.59
C ARG A 22 20.76 -8.86 2.79
N ASP A 23 20.62 -8.85 1.46
CA ASP A 23 21.43 -8.01 0.56
C ASP A 23 21.04 -6.52 0.67
N ILE A 24 19.85 -6.27 1.25
CA ILE A 24 19.29 -4.97 1.64
C ILE A 24 18.52 -5.16 2.94
N THR A 25 18.27 -4.07 3.65
CA THR A 25 17.48 -4.02 4.87
C THR A 25 16.04 -3.54 4.59
N ALA A 26 15.10 -3.97 5.43
CA ALA A 26 13.75 -3.45 5.43
C ALA A 26 13.74 -1.94 5.69
N GLU A 27 14.62 -1.43 6.56
CA GLU A 27 14.72 -0.01 6.84
C GLU A 27 15.08 0.79 5.58
N GLU A 28 16.05 0.33 4.78
CA GLU A 28 16.43 0.98 3.52
C GLU A 28 15.27 1.04 2.52
N VAL A 29 14.51 -0.04 2.38
CA VAL A 29 13.36 -0.09 1.46
C VAL A 29 12.23 0.82 1.94
N VAL A 30 11.91 0.82 3.23
CA VAL A 30 10.89 1.72 3.82
C VAL A 30 11.31 3.17 3.66
N ARG A 31 12.58 3.53 3.91
CA ARG A 31 13.09 4.89 3.71
C ARG A 31 12.96 5.35 2.26
N ALA A 32 13.31 4.49 1.29
CA ALA A 32 13.16 4.82 -0.12
C ALA A 32 11.69 5.07 -0.50
N CYS A 33 10.77 4.27 0.01
CA CYS A 33 9.33 4.46 -0.19
C CYS A 33 8.82 5.78 0.44
N LEU A 34 9.19 6.05 1.70
CA LEU A 34 8.78 7.27 2.41
C LEU A 34 9.33 8.54 1.74
N ALA A 35 10.58 8.52 1.26
CA ALA A 35 11.15 9.64 0.51
C ALA A 35 10.37 9.92 -0.79
N ARG A 36 9.98 8.86 -1.51
CA ARG A 36 9.13 9.00 -2.71
C ARG A 36 7.74 9.54 -2.37
N ILE A 37 7.15 9.09 -1.26
CA ILE A 37 5.86 9.59 -0.77
C ILE A 37 5.97 11.09 -0.47
N GLU A 38 7.00 11.52 0.27
CA GLU A 38 7.21 12.93 0.60
C GLU A 38 7.33 13.81 -0.66
N GLU A 39 8.08 13.34 -1.66
CA GLU A 39 8.26 14.04 -2.93
C GLU A 39 6.96 14.18 -3.73
N ARG A 40 6.11 13.14 -3.73
CA ARG A 40 5.06 12.99 -4.75
C ARG A 40 3.63 13.07 -4.23
N GLU A 41 3.42 12.84 -2.94
CA GLU A 41 2.09 12.90 -2.34
C GLU A 41 1.38 14.25 -2.54
N PRO A 42 2.08 15.43 -2.55
CA PRO A 42 1.43 16.69 -2.91
C PRO A 42 0.72 16.67 -4.27
N ALA A 43 1.22 15.89 -5.24
CA ALA A 43 0.67 15.79 -6.59
C ALA A 43 -0.28 14.59 -6.77
N VAL A 44 0.06 13.43 -6.20
CA VAL A 44 -0.70 12.17 -6.41
C VAL A 44 -1.85 12.03 -5.42
N GLN A 45 -1.68 12.45 -4.17
CA GLN A 45 -2.69 12.36 -3.11
C GLN A 45 -3.23 10.93 -2.89
N ALA A 46 -2.33 9.94 -2.85
CA ALA A 46 -2.66 8.52 -2.72
C ALA A 46 -3.01 8.09 -1.29
N TRP A 47 -2.62 8.86 -0.26
CA TRP A 47 -2.69 8.44 1.14
C TRP A 47 -3.71 9.27 1.94
N THR A 48 -4.48 8.61 2.81
CA THR A 48 -5.33 9.27 3.82
C THR A 48 -4.65 9.31 5.19
N HIS A 49 -3.75 8.35 5.45
CA HIS A 49 -2.96 8.29 6.67
C HIS A 49 -1.62 7.60 6.38
N LEU A 50 -0.56 8.02 7.05
CA LEU A 50 0.77 7.43 7.00
C LEU A 50 1.30 7.27 8.43
N ALA A 51 2.04 6.19 8.67
CA ALA A 51 2.67 5.90 9.97
C ALA A 51 4.19 5.71 9.82
N PRO A 52 4.94 6.75 9.40
CA PRO A 52 6.35 6.62 9.02
C PRO A 52 7.22 6.10 10.16
N ASP A 53 7.05 6.63 11.37
CA ASP A 53 7.85 6.23 12.53
C ASP A 53 7.60 4.78 12.94
N ALA A 54 6.32 4.36 12.94
CA ALA A 54 5.94 2.98 13.23
C ALA A 54 6.47 2.01 12.16
N ALA A 55 6.38 2.37 10.88
CA ALA A 55 6.91 1.58 9.78
C ALA A 55 8.44 1.41 9.87
N LEU A 56 9.17 2.50 10.18
CA LEU A 56 10.62 2.46 10.36
C LEU A 56 11.03 1.67 11.61
N ALA A 57 10.29 1.79 12.71
CA ALA A 57 10.53 1.00 13.91
C ALA A 57 10.35 -0.51 13.64
N GLN A 58 9.24 -0.88 12.98
CA GLN A 58 8.98 -2.26 12.58
C GLN A 58 10.06 -2.79 11.62
N ALA A 59 10.52 -1.98 10.68
CA ALA A 59 11.58 -2.35 9.75
C ALA A 59 12.87 -2.73 10.50
N ARG A 60 13.32 -1.88 11.42
CA ARG A 60 14.50 -2.14 12.27
C ARG A 60 14.38 -3.38 13.14
N GLU A 61 13.16 -3.71 13.58
CA GLU A 61 12.91 -4.94 14.33
C GLU A 61 13.04 -6.18 13.43
N LEU A 62 12.47 -6.12 12.22
CA LEU A 62 12.56 -7.21 11.24
C LEU A 62 14.01 -7.44 10.80
N ASP A 63 14.76 -6.37 10.58
CA ASP A 63 16.19 -6.45 10.22
C ASP A 63 17.04 -7.15 11.29
N ARG A 64 16.70 -7.00 12.58
CA ARG A 64 17.40 -7.67 13.69
C ARG A 64 16.86 -9.05 14.02
N GLY A 65 15.62 -9.36 13.62
CA GLY A 65 14.93 -10.60 13.95
C GLY A 65 15.14 -11.73 12.93
N ALA A 66 14.51 -12.88 13.17
CA ALA A 66 14.44 -13.95 12.18
C ALA A 66 13.51 -13.60 11.01
N LEU A 67 13.77 -14.19 9.84
CA LEU A 67 12.87 -14.09 8.69
C LEU A 67 11.49 -14.66 9.07
N ARG A 68 10.42 -13.89 8.83
CA ARG A 68 9.04 -14.23 9.26
C ARG A 68 8.22 -14.91 8.16
N GLY A 69 8.59 -14.75 6.90
CA GLY A 69 7.82 -15.27 5.78
C GLY A 69 8.12 -14.56 4.47
N PRO A 70 7.34 -14.83 3.41
CA PRO A 70 7.62 -14.34 2.05
C PRO A 70 7.55 -12.81 1.90
N LEU A 71 6.86 -12.11 2.79
CA LEU A 71 6.76 -10.65 2.79
C LEU A 71 7.63 -9.98 3.84
N HIS A 72 8.60 -10.69 4.42
CA HIS A 72 9.48 -10.14 5.45
C HIS A 72 10.15 -8.84 4.98
N GLY A 73 9.85 -7.74 5.68
CA GLY A 73 10.39 -6.41 5.39
C GLY A 73 9.69 -5.66 4.24
N MET A 74 8.68 -6.24 3.61
CA MET A 74 8.02 -5.65 2.44
C MET A 74 7.05 -4.53 2.85
N PRO A 75 7.22 -3.28 2.37
CA PRO A 75 6.24 -2.21 2.60
C PRO A 75 4.97 -2.39 1.77
N ILE A 76 3.81 -2.17 2.40
CA ILE A 76 2.48 -2.36 1.82
C ILE A 76 1.59 -1.16 2.11
N GLY A 77 0.88 -0.65 1.10
CA GLY A 77 -0.24 0.28 1.28
C GLY A 77 -1.56 -0.46 1.54
N VAL A 78 -2.40 0.04 2.45
CA VAL A 78 -3.66 -0.63 2.80
C VAL A 78 -4.84 0.28 2.45
N LYS A 79 -5.70 -0.13 1.51
CA LYS A 79 -6.92 0.64 1.20
C LYS A 79 -7.72 0.94 2.46
N ASP A 80 -8.20 2.16 2.58
CA ASP A 80 -9.05 2.67 3.66
C ASP A 80 -10.47 2.06 3.64
N LEU A 81 -10.52 0.73 3.71
CA LEU A 81 -11.67 -0.15 3.83
C LEU A 81 -11.29 -1.43 4.59
N PHE A 82 -10.01 -1.79 4.62
CA PHE A 82 -9.50 -2.83 5.49
C PHE A 82 -9.24 -2.22 6.86
N ASP A 83 -9.86 -2.76 7.90
CA ASP A 83 -9.61 -2.29 9.26
C ASP A 83 -8.15 -2.52 9.67
N THR A 84 -7.64 -1.59 10.47
CA THR A 84 -6.31 -1.62 11.09
C THR A 84 -6.44 -1.23 12.55
N VAL A 85 -5.83 -2.00 13.46
CA VAL A 85 -5.91 -1.75 14.90
C VAL A 85 -5.10 -0.52 15.33
N ASP A 86 -4.10 -0.14 14.55
CA ASP A 86 -3.10 0.90 14.89
C ASP A 86 -3.19 2.16 14.02
N MET A 87 -4.15 2.21 13.08
CA MET A 87 -4.39 3.35 12.20
C MET A 87 -5.89 3.54 11.98
N PRO A 88 -6.37 4.78 11.74
CA PRO A 88 -7.78 5.01 11.48
C PRO A 88 -8.24 4.28 10.21
N THR A 89 -9.52 3.87 10.19
CA THR A 89 -10.18 3.39 8.98
C THR A 89 -11.48 4.16 8.79
N CYS A 90 -11.48 5.06 7.81
CA CYS A 90 -12.54 6.07 7.62
C CYS A 90 -13.50 5.72 6.47
N TYR A 91 -13.26 4.63 5.75
CA TYR A 91 -14.08 4.18 4.63
C TYR A 91 -14.26 5.22 3.50
N GLY A 92 -13.33 6.20 3.42
CA GLY A 92 -13.45 7.36 2.53
C GLY A 92 -14.65 8.28 2.84
N SER A 93 -15.24 8.19 4.03
CA SER A 93 -16.43 8.97 4.43
C SER A 93 -16.15 9.85 5.65
N PRO A 94 -16.63 11.11 5.68
CA PRO A 94 -16.50 11.96 6.87
C PRO A 94 -17.27 11.43 8.08
N ILE A 95 -18.26 10.55 7.90
CA ILE A 95 -19.03 9.93 8.99
C ILE A 95 -18.12 9.11 9.93
N TYR A 96 -17.04 8.55 9.38
CA TYR A 96 -16.08 7.73 10.13
C TYR A 96 -14.76 8.45 10.35
N ALA A 97 -14.75 9.79 10.34
CA ALA A 97 -13.55 10.57 10.64
C ALA A 97 -12.99 10.20 12.02
N GLY A 98 -11.74 9.71 12.04
CA GLY A 98 -11.08 9.29 13.28
C GLY A 98 -11.54 7.93 13.84
N HIS A 99 -12.34 7.16 13.08
CA HIS A 99 -12.73 5.82 13.49
C HIS A 99 -11.51 4.91 13.63
N GLN A 100 -11.36 4.33 14.83
CA GLN A 100 -10.26 3.44 15.18
C GLN A 100 -10.78 2.01 15.40
N PRO A 101 -10.59 1.10 14.43
CA PRO A 101 -11.00 -0.30 14.59
C PRO A 101 -10.29 -0.99 15.76
N ALA A 102 -10.97 -1.96 16.37
CA ALA A 102 -10.43 -2.74 17.49
C ALA A 102 -9.47 -3.87 17.05
N ALA A 103 -9.44 -4.20 15.76
CA ALA A 103 -8.63 -5.27 15.21
C ALA A 103 -8.27 -5.00 13.74
N ASP A 104 -7.21 -5.67 13.26
CA ASP A 104 -6.88 -5.72 11.85
C ASP A 104 -7.89 -6.58 11.08
N ALA A 105 -8.21 -6.17 9.85
CA ALA A 105 -8.84 -7.07 8.89
C ALA A 105 -7.93 -8.29 8.64
N ALA A 106 -8.53 -9.46 8.38
CA ALA A 106 -7.79 -10.72 8.28
C ALA A 106 -6.61 -10.68 7.28
N ALA A 107 -6.78 -10.01 6.14
CA ALA A 107 -5.71 -9.85 5.15
C ALA A 107 -4.52 -9.03 5.67
N VAL A 108 -4.79 -7.98 6.46
CA VAL A 108 -3.77 -7.14 7.09
C VAL A 108 -3.04 -7.93 8.17
N ALA A 109 -3.78 -8.62 9.04
CA ALA A 109 -3.22 -9.45 10.10
C ALA A 109 -2.29 -10.54 9.53
N LEU A 110 -2.73 -11.25 8.48
CA LEU A 110 -1.92 -12.26 7.79
C LEU A 110 -0.66 -11.66 7.16
N CYS A 111 -0.78 -10.50 6.53
CA CYS A 111 0.35 -9.79 5.94
C CYS A 111 1.41 -9.44 7.00
N ARG A 112 0.99 -8.87 8.13
CA ARG A 112 1.88 -8.56 9.26
C ARG A 112 2.51 -9.82 9.86
N ALA A 113 1.75 -10.90 9.98
CA ALA A 113 2.23 -12.17 10.53
C ALA A 113 3.41 -12.74 9.72
N VAL A 114 3.38 -12.58 8.39
CA VAL A 114 4.48 -13.00 7.50
C VAL A 114 5.56 -11.92 7.28
N GLY A 115 5.53 -10.85 8.09
CA GLY A 115 6.57 -9.82 8.14
C GLY A 115 6.37 -8.63 7.20
N GLY A 116 5.18 -8.45 6.60
CA GLY A 116 4.85 -7.23 5.87
C GLY A 116 4.75 -6.01 6.79
N ILE A 117 5.11 -4.85 6.25
CA ILE A 117 5.11 -3.56 6.96
C ILE A 117 4.02 -2.69 6.34
N VAL A 118 3.03 -2.30 7.14
CA VAL A 118 1.98 -1.39 6.68
C VAL A 118 2.50 0.04 6.73
N LEU A 119 2.63 0.70 5.57
CA LEU A 119 3.07 2.10 5.50
C LEU A 119 1.97 3.08 5.94
N GLY A 120 0.72 2.73 5.68
CA GLY A 120 -0.39 3.64 5.88
C GLY A 120 -1.67 3.19 5.16
N LYS A 121 -2.64 4.10 5.17
CA LYS A 121 -3.97 3.94 4.60
C LYS A 121 -4.05 4.66 3.26
N THR A 122 -4.36 3.94 2.20
CA THR A 122 -4.53 4.52 0.86
C THR A 122 -5.97 4.94 0.63
N VAL A 123 -6.14 6.01 -0.15
CA VAL A 123 -7.44 6.58 -0.49
C VAL A 123 -8.34 5.56 -1.18
N THR A 124 -9.61 5.56 -0.79
CA THR A 124 -10.72 4.88 -1.46
C THR A 124 -11.75 5.91 -1.96
N THR A 125 -12.63 5.51 -2.88
CA THR A 125 -13.93 6.19 -3.01
C THR A 125 -14.80 5.88 -1.79
N GLU A 126 -15.70 6.81 -1.46
CA GLU A 126 -16.57 6.69 -0.28
C GLU A 126 -17.35 5.36 -0.31
N PHE A 127 -17.18 4.55 0.74
CA PHE A 127 -17.73 3.19 0.88
C PHE A 127 -17.51 2.28 -0.33
N ALA A 128 -16.41 2.49 -1.06
CA ALA A 128 -16.10 1.77 -2.29
C ALA A 128 -17.07 2.02 -3.48
N THR A 129 -17.85 3.11 -3.44
CA THR A 129 -18.90 3.42 -4.42
C THR A 129 -18.47 4.53 -5.40
N PHE A 130 -19.35 5.49 -5.71
CA PHE A 130 -19.25 6.42 -6.82
C PHE A 130 -18.59 7.76 -6.46
N HIS A 131 -18.57 8.18 -5.19
CA HIS A 131 -17.99 9.46 -4.80
C HIS A 131 -16.45 9.39 -4.86
N PRO A 132 -15.79 10.12 -5.78
CA PRO A 132 -14.35 9.99 -5.99
C PRO A 132 -13.54 10.44 -4.78
N GLY A 133 -12.41 9.77 -4.54
CA GLY A 133 -11.40 10.26 -3.59
C GLY A 133 -10.51 11.34 -4.21
N LYS A 134 -9.64 11.93 -3.39
CA LYS A 134 -8.71 13.02 -3.79
C LYS A 134 -7.58 12.61 -4.74
N THR A 135 -7.32 11.32 -4.92
CA THR A 135 -6.16 10.82 -5.68
C THR A 135 -6.21 11.23 -7.16
N HIS A 136 -5.08 11.67 -7.68
CA HIS A 136 -4.85 11.95 -9.09
C HIS A 136 -4.07 10.83 -9.77
N ASN A 137 -4.23 10.68 -11.09
CA ASN A 137 -3.47 9.70 -11.86
C ASN A 137 -1.97 10.09 -11.94
N PRO A 138 -1.03 9.23 -11.50
CA PRO A 138 0.41 9.55 -11.52
C PRO A 138 0.97 9.85 -12.92
N HIS A 139 0.40 9.27 -13.97
CA HIS A 139 0.84 9.48 -15.36
C HIS A 139 0.41 10.83 -15.92
N ARG A 140 -0.65 11.42 -15.38
CA ARG A 140 -1.19 12.70 -15.86
C ARG A 140 -2.05 13.37 -14.78
N ALA A 141 -1.53 14.46 -14.23
CA ALA A 141 -2.26 15.30 -13.29
C ALA A 141 -3.61 15.74 -13.87
N GLY A 142 -4.62 15.87 -13.01
CA GLY A 142 -6.00 16.21 -13.39
C GLY A 142 -6.81 15.07 -14.03
N HIS A 143 -6.23 13.89 -14.24
CA HIS A 143 -6.97 12.71 -14.73
C HIS A 143 -7.29 11.76 -13.59
N THR A 144 -8.38 11.00 -13.75
CA THR A 144 -8.79 10.02 -12.74
C THR A 144 -7.80 8.85 -12.69
N PRO A 145 -7.41 8.39 -11.49
CA PRO A 145 -6.71 7.12 -11.31
C PRO A 145 -7.67 5.92 -11.37
N GLY A 146 -8.96 6.13 -11.66
CA GLY A 146 -10.01 5.13 -11.48
C GLY A 146 -10.42 4.99 -10.02
N GLY A 147 -11.09 3.90 -9.68
CA GLY A 147 -11.56 3.62 -8.33
C GLY A 147 -12.31 2.29 -8.26
N SER A 148 -12.70 1.79 -7.09
CA SER A 148 -12.60 2.49 -5.81
C SER A 148 -11.24 2.39 -5.10
N SER A 149 -10.31 1.55 -5.53
CA SER A 149 -8.97 1.45 -4.93
C SER A 149 -7.99 2.46 -5.54
N SER A 150 -8.39 3.73 -5.59
CA SER A 150 -7.68 4.80 -6.29
C SER A 150 -6.29 5.07 -5.71
N GLY A 151 -6.21 5.23 -4.39
CA GLY A 151 -4.95 5.49 -3.69
C GLY A 151 -4.00 4.30 -3.78
N SER A 152 -4.52 3.07 -3.70
CA SER A 152 -3.72 1.86 -3.84
C SER A 152 -3.02 1.80 -5.20
N ALA A 153 -3.76 2.10 -6.27
CA ALA A 153 -3.17 2.12 -7.61
C ALA A 153 -2.23 3.31 -7.82
N GLY A 154 -2.60 4.50 -7.33
CA GLY A 154 -1.75 5.70 -7.41
C GLY A 154 -0.41 5.51 -6.71
N ALA A 155 -0.41 4.95 -5.48
CA ALA A 155 0.81 4.70 -4.72
C ALA A 155 1.74 3.70 -5.41
N VAL A 156 1.21 2.58 -5.91
CA VAL A 156 2.02 1.56 -6.60
C VAL A 156 2.55 2.09 -7.93
N ALA A 157 1.72 2.79 -8.71
CA ALA A 157 2.13 3.33 -10.01
C ALA A 157 3.17 4.45 -9.92
N ASP A 158 3.23 5.17 -8.80
CA ASP A 158 4.21 6.22 -8.57
C ASP A 158 5.43 5.76 -7.76
N CYS A 159 5.59 4.44 -7.57
CA CYS A 159 6.69 3.82 -6.82
C CYS A 159 6.78 4.29 -5.34
N MET A 160 5.65 4.67 -4.74
CA MET A 160 5.54 5.02 -3.32
C MET A 160 5.52 3.78 -2.40
N GLY A 161 5.22 2.63 -2.97
CA GLY A 161 5.27 1.33 -2.33
C GLY A 161 5.12 0.22 -3.37
N PRO A 162 5.77 -0.94 -3.21
CA PRO A 162 5.81 -1.98 -4.23
C PRO A 162 4.50 -2.76 -4.35
N LEU A 163 3.67 -2.76 -3.30
CA LEU A 163 2.40 -3.48 -3.23
C LEU A 163 1.37 -2.67 -2.44
N ALA A 164 0.09 -2.86 -2.76
CA ALA A 164 -1.00 -2.34 -1.97
C ALA A 164 -2.22 -3.27 -2.01
N PHE A 165 -2.96 -3.33 -0.91
CA PHE A 165 -4.27 -3.96 -0.89
C PHE A 165 -5.32 -3.07 -1.54
N GLY A 166 -6.29 -3.71 -2.19
CA GLY A 166 -7.48 -3.08 -2.73
C GLY A 166 -8.68 -4.02 -2.57
N THR A 167 -9.88 -3.50 -2.81
CA THR A 167 -11.12 -4.30 -2.80
C THR A 167 -11.82 -4.17 -4.14
N GLN A 168 -12.51 -5.23 -4.57
CA GLN A 168 -13.27 -5.24 -5.81
C GLN A 168 -14.64 -5.89 -5.66
N THR A 169 -15.67 -5.05 -5.80
CA THR A 169 -17.05 -5.47 -6.01
C THR A 169 -17.35 -5.66 -7.50
N ALA A 170 -17.07 -4.63 -8.32
CA ALA A 170 -17.25 -4.69 -9.79
C ALA A 170 -15.89 -4.71 -10.51
N ALA A 171 -15.20 -3.57 -10.54
CA ALA A 171 -13.88 -3.43 -11.18
C ALA A 171 -12.89 -2.61 -10.33
N SER A 172 -13.14 -2.51 -9.02
CA SER A 172 -12.47 -1.55 -8.15
C SER A 172 -11.00 -1.83 -7.84
N VAL A 173 -10.42 -2.93 -8.33
CA VAL A 173 -8.97 -3.18 -8.37
C VAL A 173 -8.45 -3.09 -9.80
N ILE A 174 -9.07 -3.81 -10.74
CA ILE A 174 -8.57 -3.89 -12.13
C ILE A 174 -8.68 -2.59 -12.91
N ARG A 175 -9.74 -1.79 -12.69
CA ARG A 175 -9.92 -0.49 -13.38
C ARG A 175 -8.88 0.53 -12.95
N PRO A 176 -8.68 0.82 -11.65
CA PRO A 176 -7.63 1.75 -11.27
C PRO A 176 -6.23 1.24 -11.63
N ALA A 177 -5.99 -0.08 -11.55
CA ALA A 177 -4.73 -0.65 -12.02
C ALA A 177 -4.50 -0.39 -13.52
N ALA A 178 -5.50 -0.61 -14.37
CA ALA A 178 -5.41 -0.31 -15.80
C ALA A 178 -5.18 1.17 -16.09
N PHE A 179 -5.87 2.07 -15.37
CA PHE A 179 -5.73 3.52 -15.57
C PHE A 179 -4.36 4.04 -15.10
N CYS A 180 -3.81 3.43 -14.06
CA CYS A 180 -2.50 3.78 -13.51
C CYS A 180 -1.36 2.92 -14.10
N GLY A 181 -1.61 2.09 -15.12
CA GLY A 181 -0.57 1.34 -15.82
C GLY A 181 0.16 0.30 -14.98
N ILE A 182 -0.53 -0.34 -14.02
CA ILE A 182 0.03 -1.37 -13.14
C ILE A 182 -0.78 -2.68 -13.20
N VAL A 183 -0.24 -3.73 -12.61
CA VAL A 183 -0.95 -5.00 -12.44
C VAL A 183 -1.97 -4.90 -11.30
N GLY A 184 -3.22 -5.26 -11.58
CA GLY A 184 -4.27 -5.42 -10.57
C GLY A 184 -4.83 -6.84 -10.61
N PHE A 185 -4.86 -7.51 -9.46
CA PHE A 185 -5.36 -8.88 -9.36
C PHE A 185 -6.56 -8.96 -8.44
N LYS A 186 -7.71 -9.42 -8.98
CA LYS A 186 -8.88 -9.80 -8.18
C LYS A 186 -8.94 -11.33 -8.11
N PRO A 187 -8.66 -11.94 -6.94
CA PRO A 187 -8.73 -13.38 -6.79
C PRO A 187 -10.17 -13.91 -6.96
N SER A 188 -10.34 -15.22 -7.11
CA SER A 188 -11.66 -15.85 -7.18
C SER A 188 -12.50 -15.53 -5.95
N TYR A 189 -13.82 -15.38 -6.13
CA TYR A 189 -14.70 -15.12 -4.99
C TYR A 189 -14.60 -16.28 -3.98
N GLY A 190 -14.47 -15.94 -2.69
CA GLY A 190 -14.34 -16.93 -1.61
C GLY A 190 -12.93 -17.42 -1.32
N SER A 191 -11.91 -17.06 -2.12
CA SER A 191 -10.52 -17.45 -1.84
C SER A 191 -9.79 -16.49 -0.88
N SER A 192 -10.43 -15.38 -0.50
CA SER A 192 -9.97 -14.46 0.54
C SER A 192 -11.09 -14.23 1.55
N SER A 193 -10.73 -14.09 2.83
CA SER A 193 -11.66 -13.58 3.84
C SER A 193 -12.19 -12.20 3.40
N ARG A 194 -13.44 -11.92 3.76
CA ARG A 194 -14.10 -10.63 3.50
C ARG A 194 -13.90 -9.70 4.68
#